data_AF-A0A7J6NZ11-F1
#
_entry.id   AF-A0A7J6NZ11-F1
#
_cell.length_a   1.000
_cell.length_b   1.000
_cell.length_c   1.000
_cell.angle_alpha   90.00
_cell.angle_beta   90.00
_cell.angle_gamma   90.00
#
_symmetry.space_group_name_H-M   'P 1'
#
loop_
_entity.id
_entity.type
_entity.pdbx_description
1 polymer ?
#
loop_
_entity_poly.entity_id
_entity_poly.type
_entity_poly.pdbx_seq_one_letter_code
_entity_poly.pdbx_strand_id
1 'polypeptide(L)'
;MLPPLRPKFSSAASHLKAHEMGSNSAGTVHFKRHPPPPPEAPPPPSDTAHSNHSLPHPIWNLTEIEQVEQTHYPPRGFSDRAAYYTVQALRHTFDTLSGYKFGKHDAKLWVRRMVFLETVAAVPGMVGGMVRHLNSLRNMERDHGWIHTLLEEAENERMHLMIALTLKEPGPLLRGLVLVSQGIFFWSYGLLYLLAPKFNHRFVGYLEEEAVKTYTNLLKCIDEGKVPEFTSEPAPFIARDYYELSDDATLRDVFACIRADESHHRDVNHTFASADENGSKYRNPFPPGH
;
A
#
# COMPACT_ATOMS: atom_id res chain seq x y z
N MET A 1 43.45 1.43 4.72
CA MET A 1 43.24 0.55 3.55
C MET A 1 41.76 0.55 3.23
N LEU A 2 41.37 1.13 2.09
CA LEU A 2 39.98 1.16 1.61
C LEU A 2 39.67 -0.15 0.86
N PRO A 3 38.51 -0.81 1.09
CA PRO A 3 38.14 -2.01 0.34
C PRO A 3 37.75 -1.67 -1.11
N PRO A 4 37.84 -2.62 -2.06
CA PRO A 4 37.67 -2.35 -3.48
C PRO A 4 36.20 -2.15 -3.89
N LEU A 5 36.08 -1.48 -5.02
CA LEU A 5 34.92 -0.90 -5.70
C LEU A 5 33.76 -1.86 -5.95
N ARG A 6 32.55 -1.26 -5.92
CA ARG A 6 31.23 -1.79 -6.28
C ARG A 6 31.25 -2.68 -7.53
N PRO A 7 30.43 -3.74 -7.61
CA PRO A 7 30.29 -4.55 -8.83
C PRO A 7 29.81 -3.67 -9.99
N LYS A 8 30.54 -3.68 -11.10
CA LYS A 8 30.23 -2.89 -12.30
C LYS A 8 28.96 -3.43 -12.96
N PHE A 9 28.03 -2.52 -13.28
CA PHE A 9 26.75 -2.77 -13.96
C PHE A 9 26.85 -3.33 -15.40
N SER A 10 28.06 -3.48 -15.94
CA SER A 10 28.27 -3.71 -17.36
C SER A 10 29.44 -4.65 -17.61
N SER A 11 29.22 -5.64 -18.48
CA SER A 11 30.27 -6.43 -19.11
C SER A 11 30.85 -5.68 -20.32
N ALA A 12 32.06 -6.02 -20.75
CA ALA A 12 32.64 -5.44 -21.98
C ALA A 12 31.72 -5.67 -23.21
N ALA A 13 30.97 -6.77 -23.22
CA ALA A 13 30.00 -7.10 -24.27
C ALA A 13 28.77 -6.17 -24.26
N SER A 14 28.31 -5.69 -23.11
CA SER A 14 27.19 -4.74 -23.02
C SER A 14 27.57 -3.33 -23.48
N HIS A 15 28.84 -2.93 -23.32
CA HIS A 15 29.34 -1.65 -23.85
C HIS A 15 29.42 -1.63 -25.38
N LEU A 16 29.90 -2.72 -26.01
CA LEU A 16 29.99 -2.83 -27.47
C LEU A 16 28.59 -2.79 -28.12
N LYS A 17 27.62 -3.53 -27.56
CA LYS A 17 26.22 -3.50 -28.04
C LYS A 17 25.56 -2.13 -27.87
N ALA A 18 25.80 -1.45 -26.75
CA ALA A 18 25.23 -0.11 -26.51
C ALA A 18 25.78 0.94 -27.51
N HIS A 19 27.07 0.83 -27.86
CA HIS A 19 27.72 1.71 -28.83
C HIS A 19 27.19 1.47 -30.27
N GLU A 20 26.95 0.21 -30.65
CA GLU A 20 26.29 -0.13 -31.94
C GLU A 20 24.83 0.35 -32.01
N MET A 21 24.09 0.31 -30.91
CA MET A 21 22.69 0.76 -30.87
C MET A 21 22.56 2.29 -30.90
N GLY A 22 23.54 3.03 -30.35
CA GLY A 22 23.54 4.49 -30.33
C GLY A 22 23.91 5.16 -31.66
N SER A 23 24.50 4.42 -32.62
CA SER A 23 24.90 4.96 -33.92
C SER A 23 23.81 4.96 -34.99
N ASN A 24 22.64 4.39 -34.71
CA ASN A 24 21.49 4.49 -35.60
C ASN A 24 20.78 5.83 -35.37
N SER A 25 20.96 6.76 -36.32
CA SER A 25 20.30 8.06 -36.37
C SER A 25 18.81 7.94 -36.02
N ALA A 26 18.35 8.74 -35.05
CA ALA A 26 16.94 8.90 -34.70
C ALA A 26 16.17 9.60 -35.83
N GLY A 27 16.01 8.90 -36.95
CA GLY A 27 15.13 9.27 -38.06
C GLY A 27 13.83 8.52 -37.93
N THR A 28 12.96 8.91 -37.01
CA THR A 28 11.60 8.36 -36.95
C THR A 28 10.60 9.42 -37.37
N VAL A 29 10.03 9.22 -38.56
CA VAL A 29 8.76 9.83 -38.98
C VAL A 29 7.74 9.57 -37.88
N HIS A 30 7.14 10.65 -37.37
CA HIS A 30 6.20 10.61 -36.26
C HIS A 30 4.99 9.73 -36.61
N PHE A 31 4.92 8.51 -36.10
CA PHE A 31 3.73 7.65 -36.23
C PHE A 31 2.62 8.19 -35.31
N LYS A 32 1.95 9.25 -35.75
CA LYS A 32 0.56 9.51 -35.39
C LYS A 32 -0.24 9.64 -36.68
N ARG A 33 -0.45 8.51 -37.38
CA ARG A 33 -1.76 8.30 -37.98
C ARG A 33 -2.62 7.85 -36.82
N HIS A 34 -3.56 8.68 -36.40
CA HIS A 34 -4.56 8.29 -35.41
C HIS A 34 -5.09 6.92 -35.83
N PRO A 35 -4.91 5.83 -35.04
CA PRO A 35 -5.81 4.70 -35.21
C PRO A 35 -7.23 5.29 -35.05
N PRO A 36 -8.22 4.86 -35.86
CA PRO A 36 -9.59 5.22 -35.57
C PRO A 36 -9.82 4.94 -34.07
N PRO A 37 -10.53 5.83 -33.34
CA PRO A 37 -10.88 5.52 -31.97
C PRO A 37 -11.41 4.08 -31.96
N PRO A 38 -10.95 3.21 -31.03
CA PRO A 38 -11.55 1.88 -30.92
C PRO A 38 -13.07 2.08 -30.95
N PRO A 39 -13.80 1.32 -31.80
CA PRO A 39 -15.24 1.49 -31.95
C PRO A 39 -15.81 1.61 -30.56
N GLU A 40 -16.46 2.75 -30.29
CA GLU A 40 -16.87 3.24 -28.96
C GLU A 40 -16.98 2.05 -28.02
N ALA A 41 -15.90 1.81 -27.26
CA ALA A 41 -15.79 0.56 -26.52
C ALA A 41 -17.07 0.48 -25.70
N PRO A 42 -17.88 -0.59 -25.84
CA PRO A 42 -19.08 -0.71 -25.04
C PRO A 42 -18.65 -0.42 -23.60
N PRO A 43 -19.46 0.35 -22.83
CA PRO A 43 -19.12 0.62 -21.44
C PRO A 43 -18.67 -0.72 -20.84
N PRO A 44 -17.50 -0.76 -20.18
CA PRO A 44 -16.98 -2.02 -19.66
C PRO A 44 -18.14 -2.71 -18.95
N PRO A 45 -18.43 -4.00 -19.25
CA PRO A 45 -19.46 -4.71 -18.51
C PRO A 45 -19.22 -4.44 -17.02
N SER A 46 -20.29 -4.33 -16.23
CA SER A 46 -20.21 -3.99 -14.80
C SER A 46 -19.23 -4.86 -14.00
N ASP A 47 -18.82 -5.99 -14.59
CA ASP A 47 -17.98 -7.04 -14.03
C ASP A 47 -16.66 -7.23 -14.81
N THR A 48 -16.09 -6.20 -15.46
CA THR A 48 -14.71 -6.33 -15.98
C THR A 48 -13.75 -6.54 -14.83
N ALA A 49 -13.07 -7.70 -14.81
CA ALA A 49 -12.04 -8.04 -13.84
C ALA A 49 -11.03 -6.89 -13.68
N HIS A 50 -11.00 -6.30 -12.49
CA HIS A 50 -10.03 -5.29 -12.08
C HIS A 50 -8.62 -5.90 -12.00
N SER A 51 -8.53 -7.19 -11.66
CA SER A 51 -7.30 -7.95 -11.45
C SER A 51 -6.34 -7.97 -12.65
N ASN A 52 -6.84 -7.87 -13.89
CA ASN A 52 -5.99 -7.92 -15.11
C ASN A 52 -4.93 -6.80 -15.20
N HIS A 53 -5.11 -5.72 -14.44
CA HIS A 53 -4.19 -4.59 -14.41
C HIS A 53 -3.57 -4.34 -13.02
N SER A 54 -3.86 -5.20 -12.05
CA SER A 54 -3.28 -5.13 -10.71
C SER A 54 -1.82 -5.59 -10.74
N LEU A 55 -1.01 -4.98 -9.87
CA LEU A 55 0.31 -5.48 -9.54
C LEU A 55 0.17 -6.86 -8.87
N PRO A 56 1.15 -7.76 -9.04
CA PRO A 56 1.18 -9.03 -8.32
C PRO A 56 1.16 -8.78 -6.80
N HIS A 57 0.09 -9.20 -6.15
CA HIS A 57 -0.18 -9.02 -4.73
C HIS A 57 -0.53 -10.38 -4.09
N PRO A 58 -0.52 -10.49 -2.76
CA PRO A 58 -0.77 -11.75 -2.07
C PRO A 58 -2.21 -12.23 -2.27
N ILE A 59 -2.37 -13.53 -2.51
CA ILE A 59 -3.69 -14.20 -2.47
C ILE A 59 -3.73 -15.07 -1.23
N TRP A 60 -4.65 -14.76 -0.33
CA TRP A 60 -4.68 -15.31 1.01
C TRP A 60 -5.51 -16.58 1.13
N ASN A 61 -4.99 -17.57 1.85
CA ASN A 61 -5.81 -18.67 2.33
C ASN A 61 -6.59 -18.21 3.57
N LEU A 62 -7.92 -18.18 3.47
CA LEU A 62 -8.81 -17.73 4.56
C LEU A 62 -8.56 -18.45 5.89
N THR A 63 -8.16 -19.73 5.88
CA THR A 63 -7.88 -20.48 7.12
C THR A 63 -6.57 -20.05 7.76
N GLU A 64 -5.57 -19.69 6.95
CA GLU A 64 -4.25 -19.28 7.45
C GLU A 64 -4.31 -17.86 8.02
N ILE A 65 -5.01 -16.95 7.35
CA ILE A 65 -5.09 -15.54 7.79
C ILE A 65 -5.93 -15.32 9.05
N GLU A 66 -6.70 -16.31 9.50
CA GLU A 66 -7.32 -16.28 10.84
C GLU A 66 -6.27 -16.20 11.94
N GLN A 67 -5.06 -16.71 11.69
CA GLN A 67 -3.95 -16.77 12.65
C GLN A 67 -3.11 -15.49 12.67
N VAL A 68 -3.45 -14.46 11.89
CA VAL A 68 -2.72 -13.18 11.88
C VAL A 68 -2.70 -12.58 13.29
N GLU A 69 -1.49 -12.48 13.86
CA GLU A 69 -1.28 -11.98 15.22
C GLU A 69 -1.14 -10.46 15.27
N GLN A 70 -1.65 -9.87 16.35
CA GLN A 70 -1.33 -8.49 16.74
C GLN A 70 0.06 -8.47 17.39
N THR A 71 1.09 -8.21 16.59
CA THR A 71 2.46 -8.07 17.07
C THR A 71 2.80 -6.61 17.36
N HIS A 72 3.89 -6.39 18.11
CA HIS A 72 4.42 -5.05 18.37
C HIS A 72 5.95 -5.07 18.26
N TYR A 73 6.50 -4.17 17.46
CA TYR A 73 7.93 -3.94 17.39
C TYR A 73 8.37 -2.97 18.51
N PRO A 74 9.23 -3.39 19.47
CA PRO A 74 9.66 -2.49 20.53
C PRO A 74 10.55 -1.35 19.99
N PRO A 75 10.21 -0.07 20.19
CA PRO A 75 10.95 1.05 19.61
C PRO A 75 12.39 1.14 20.12
N ARG A 76 13.37 1.18 19.20
CA ARG A 76 14.80 1.23 19.52
C ARG A 76 15.40 2.60 19.17
N GLY A 77 15.91 3.29 20.19
CA GLY A 77 16.52 4.61 20.02
C GLY A 77 15.50 5.74 19.83
N PHE A 78 15.99 6.93 19.49
CA PHE A 78 15.16 8.14 19.43
C PHE A 78 14.17 8.13 18.26
N SER A 79 14.64 7.78 17.06
CA SER A 79 13.84 7.82 15.83
C SER A 79 12.63 6.88 15.91
N ASP A 80 12.82 5.63 16.33
CA ASP A 80 11.71 4.68 16.50
C ASP A 80 10.70 5.14 17.57
N ARG A 81 11.18 5.70 18.68
CA ARG A 81 10.29 6.23 19.75
C ARG A 81 9.47 7.39 19.23
N ALA A 82 10.10 8.31 18.50
CA ALA A 82 9.40 9.42 17.87
C ALA A 82 8.32 8.91 16.91
N ALA A 83 8.65 7.96 16.03
CA ALA A 83 7.69 7.37 15.09
C ALA A 83 6.49 6.73 15.83
N TYR A 84 6.78 5.91 16.84
CA TYR A 84 5.75 5.26 17.67
C TYR A 84 4.81 6.28 18.32
N TYR A 85 5.36 7.25 19.06
CA TYR A 85 4.54 8.23 19.77
C TYR A 85 3.79 9.17 18.83
N THR A 86 4.32 9.46 17.63
CA THR A 86 3.57 10.18 16.59
C THR A 86 2.35 9.37 16.15
N VAL A 87 2.49 8.08 15.86
CA VAL A 87 1.34 7.22 15.51
C VAL A 87 0.32 7.15 16.64
N GLN A 88 0.77 6.94 17.88
CA GLN A 88 -0.15 6.89 19.03
C GLN A 88 -0.91 8.20 19.22
N ALA A 89 -0.24 9.35 19.03
CA ALA A 89 -0.89 10.66 19.09
C ALA A 89 -1.91 10.85 17.95
N LEU A 90 -1.55 10.49 16.72
CA LEU A 90 -2.45 10.56 15.56
C LEU A 90 -3.68 9.68 15.76
N ARG A 91 -3.48 8.41 16.20
CA ARG A 91 -4.57 7.50 16.51
C ARG A 91 -5.47 8.08 17.58
N HIS A 92 -4.92 8.55 18.69
CA HIS A 92 -5.71 9.11 19.78
C HIS A 92 -6.56 10.31 19.33
N THR A 93 -5.96 11.23 18.58
CA THR A 93 -6.66 12.41 18.04
C THR A 93 -7.74 11.99 17.05
N PHE A 94 -7.42 11.09 16.11
CA PHE A 94 -8.37 10.63 15.11
C PHE A 94 -9.53 9.85 15.73
N ASP A 95 -9.27 8.93 16.67
CA ASP A 95 -10.30 8.14 17.35
C ASP A 95 -11.25 9.03 18.16
N THR A 96 -10.73 10.13 18.72
CA THR A 96 -11.51 11.13 19.45
C THR A 96 -12.36 11.98 18.50
N LEU A 97 -11.76 12.55 17.45
CA LEU A 97 -12.45 13.47 16.53
C LEU A 97 -13.44 12.77 15.59
N SER A 98 -13.16 11.53 15.20
CA SER A 98 -14.06 10.72 14.35
C SER A 98 -15.28 10.17 15.11
N GLY A 99 -15.27 10.28 16.45
CA GLY A 99 -16.25 9.68 17.34
C GLY A 99 -16.04 8.18 17.55
N TYR A 100 -14.96 7.58 17.05
CA TYR A 100 -14.68 6.15 17.22
C TYR A 100 -14.54 5.72 18.69
N LYS A 101 -13.95 6.59 19.52
CA LYS A 101 -13.70 6.30 20.95
C LYS A 101 -14.97 6.24 21.81
N PHE A 102 -16.03 6.96 21.43
CA PHE A 102 -17.23 7.14 22.27
C PHE A 102 -18.54 6.75 21.56
N GLY A 103 -18.50 6.62 20.24
CA GLY A 103 -19.66 6.32 19.41
C GLY A 103 -19.98 4.83 19.36
N LYS A 104 -21.14 4.52 18.79
CA LYS A 104 -21.54 3.14 18.50
C LYS A 104 -20.72 2.61 17.31
N HIS A 105 -20.11 1.45 17.48
CA HIS A 105 -19.35 0.75 16.42
C HIS A 105 -20.27 0.06 15.42
N ASP A 106 -21.13 0.85 14.75
CA ASP A 106 -22.00 0.38 13.67
C ASP A 106 -21.28 0.32 12.31
N ALA A 107 -21.88 -0.34 11.33
CA ALA A 107 -21.32 -0.48 9.97
C ALA A 107 -20.95 0.88 9.36
N LYS A 108 -21.77 1.92 9.60
CA LYS A 108 -21.58 3.26 9.04
C LYS A 108 -20.32 3.93 9.60
N LEU A 109 -20.00 3.73 10.87
CA LEU A 109 -18.79 4.23 11.50
C LEU A 109 -17.56 3.50 10.96
N TRP A 110 -17.60 2.17 10.90
CA TRP A 110 -16.49 1.35 10.39
C TRP A 110 -16.12 1.72 8.96
N VAL A 111 -17.11 1.74 8.05
CA VAL A 111 -16.86 2.10 6.64
C VAL A 111 -16.39 3.55 6.53
N ARG A 112 -16.95 4.50 7.30
CA ARG A 112 -16.49 5.90 7.27
C ARG A 112 -15.03 6.03 7.72
N ARG A 113 -14.64 5.27 8.75
CA ARG A 113 -13.27 5.22 9.26
C ARG A 113 -12.32 4.69 8.20
N MET A 114 -12.64 3.54 7.61
CA MET A 114 -11.89 2.90 6.53
C MET A 114 -11.71 3.87 5.35
N VAL A 115 -12.82 4.37 4.78
CA VAL A 115 -12.78 5.33 3.65
C VAL A 115 -11.84 6.52 3.92
N PHE A 116 -11.79 7.05 5.15
CA PHE A 116 -10.86 8.12 5.44
C PHE A 116 -9.41 7.64 5.55
N LEU A 117 -9.16 6.59 6.33
CA LEU A 117 -7.80 6.14 6.62
C LEU A 117 -7.11 5.56 5.38
N GLU A 118 -7.82 4.80 4.54
CA GLU A 118 -7.23 4.23 3.31
C GLU A 118 -6.81 5.29 2.29
N THR A 119 -7.44 6.48 2.31
CA THR A 119 -6.97 7.60 1.46
C THR A 119 -5.61 8.16 1.89
N VAL A 120 -5.23 7.94 3.15
CA VAL A 120 -3.97 8.36 3.73
C VAL A 120 -2.95 7.22 3.67
N ALA A 121 -3.37 5.98 3.93
CA ALA A 121 -2.55 4.76 3.88
C ALA A 121 -1.95 4.49 2.49
N ALA A 122 -2.63 4.87 1.40
CA ALA A 122 -2.09 4.72 0.04
C ALA A 122 -0.96 5.71 -0.34
N VAL A 123 -0.66 6.72 0.49
CA VAL A 123 0.33 7.77 0.18
C VAL A 123 1.79 7.33 0.44
N PRO A 124 2.13 6.70 1.59
CA PRO A 124 3.48 6.32 1.94
C PRO A 124 4.21 5.46 0.91
N GLY A 125 3.62 4.35 0.47
CA GLY A 125 4.18 3.46 -0.53
C GLY A 125 4.46 4.19 -1.86
N MET A 126 3.52 5.03 -2.32
CA MET A 126 3.66 5.81 -3.55
C MET A 126 4.84 6.79 -3.47
N VAL A 127 4.94 7.55 -2.37
CA VAL A 127 6.03 8.50 -2.14
C VAL A 127 7.37 7.76 -2.05
N GLY A 128 7.44 6.67 -1.28
CA GLY A 128 8.66 5.90 -1.12
C GLY A 128 9.13 5.27 -2.44
N GLY A 129 8.21 4.62 -3.16
CA GLY A 129 8.45 4.06 -4.49
C GLY A 129 8.95 5.11 -5.49
N MET A 130 8.31 6.28 -5.53
CA MET A 130 8.72 7.40 -6.39
C MET A 130 10.12 7.92 -6.04
N VAL A 131 10.41 8.18 -4.76
CA VAL A 131 11.72 8.70 -4.33
C VAL A 131 12.84 7.70 -4.66
N ARG A 132 12.60 6.41 -4.40
CA ARG A 132 13.54 5.33 -4.72
C ARG A 132 13.73 5.15 -6.22
N HIS A 133 12.65 5.24 -6.99
CA HIS A 133 12.70 5.22 -8.46
C HIS A 133 13.60 6.32 -9.00
N LEU A 134 13.38 7.57 -8.58
CA LEU A 134 14.22 8.69 -8.98
C LEU A 134 15.67 8.54 -8.48
N ASN A 135 15.90 7.89 -7.33
CA ASN A 135 17.25 7.60 -6.83
C ASN A 135 17.99 6.58 -7.69
N SER A 136 17.31 5.49 -8.07
CA SER A 136 17.83 4.50 -9.00
C SER A 136 18.18 5.13 -10.34
N LEU A 137 17.29 5.97 -10.89
CA LEU A 137 17.52 6.64 -12.17
C LEU A 137 18.72 7.59 -12.12
N ARG A 138 18.81 8.49 -11.12
CA ARG A 138 19.87 9.52 -11.07
C ARG A 138 21.26 8.96 -10.74
N ASN A 139 21.33 7.82 -10.06
CA ASN A 139 22.59 7.15 -9.72
C ASN A 139 22.94 6.01 -10.68
N MET A 140 22.00 5.61 -11.55
CA MET A 140 22.14 4.50 -12.48
C MET A 140 22.39 3.17 -11.75
N GLU A 141 21.69 2.96 -10.63
CA GLU A 141 21.84 1.79 -9.75
C GLU A 141 20.60 0.91 -9.69
N ARG A 142 20.76 -0.39 -9.40
CA ARG A 142 19.64 -1.30 -9.11
C ARG A 142 18.98 -0.88 -7.80
N ASP A 143 17.66 -0.95 -7.77
CA ASP A 143 16.88 -0.71 -6.56
C ASP A 143 16.78 -1.95 -5.65
N HIS A 144 16.97 -3.14 -6.21
CA HIS A 144 16.88 -4.44 -5.51
C HIS A 144 15.47 -4.83 -5.01
N GLY A 145 14.42 -4.32 -5.67
CA GLY A 145 13.05 -4.85 -5.58
C GLY A 145 12.10 -4.04 -4.70
N TRP A 146 12.56 -2.99 -4.04
CA TRP A 146 11.76 -2.16 -3.14
C TRP A 146 10.78 -1.23 -3.85
N ILE A 147 11.12 -0.70 -5.02
CA ILE A 147 10.20 0.15 -5.80
C ILE A 147 8.91 -0.63 -6.09
N HIS A 148 9.03 -1.91 -6.47
CA HIS A 148 7.87 -2.72 -6.79
C HIS A 148 6.96 -2.91 -5.58
N THR A 149 7.50 -3.42 -4.47
CA THR A 149 6.74 -3.64 -3.21
C THR A 149 6.09 -2.36 -2.70
N LEU A 150 6.78 -1.21 -2.73
CA LEU A 150 6.17 0.03 -2.25
C LEU A 150 5.05 0.56 -3.16
N LEU A 151 5.15 0.34 -4.47
CA LEU A 151 4.07 0.71 -5.39
C LEU A 151 2.89 -0.26 -5.32
N GLU A 152 3.17 -1.53 -5.01
CA GLU A 152 2.17 -2.57 -4.77
C GLU A 152 1.41 -2.33 -3.47
N GLU A 153 2.10 -2.04 -2.35
CA GLU A 153 1.49 -1.56 -1.10
C GLU A 153 0.54 -0.37 -1.36
N ALA A 154 1.00 0.66 -2.10
CA ALA A 154 0.18 1.82 -2.41
C ALA A 154 -1.06 1.48 -3.27
N GLU A 155 -0.97 0.46 -4.12
CA GLU A 155 -2.12 -0.03 -4.88
C GLU A 155 -3.07 -0.85 -4.01
N ASN A 156 -2.54 -1.72 -3.14
CA ASN A 156 -3.30 -2.54 -2.22
C ASN A 156 -4.15 -1.65 -1.28
N GLU A 157 -3.55 -0.63 -0.68
CA GLU A 157 -4.27 0.36 0.14
C GLU A 157 -5.34 1.13 -0.66
N ARG A 158 -5.06 1.44 -1.93
CA ARG A 158 -6.06 2.03 -2.82
C ARG A 158 -7.20 1.05 -3.09
N MET A 159 -6.94 -0.25 -3.17
CA MET A 159 -7.96 -1.28 -3.33
C MET A 159 -8.82 -1.42 -2.06
N HIS A 160 -8.26 -1.32 -0.85
CA HIS A 160 -9.03 -1.20 0.39
C HIS A 160 -10.04 -0.05 0.31
N LEU A 161 -9.59 1.13 -0.14
CA LEU A 161 -10.48 2.27 -0.38
C LEU A 161 -11.56 1.97 -1.42
N MET A 162 -11.20 1.38 -2.57
CA MET A 162 -12.18 1.10 -3.63
C MET A 162 -13.25 0.11 -3.15
N ILE A 163 -12.87 -0.91 -2.38
CA ILE A 163 -13.80 -1.84 -1.73
C ILE A 163 -14.71 -1.07 -0.77
N ALA A 164 -14.15 -0.21 0.09
CA ALA A 164 -14.90 0.61 1.04
C ALA A 164 -15.96 1.50 0.38
N LEU A 165 -15.64 2.08 -0.78
CA LEU A 165 -16.53 2.96 -1.53
C LEU A 165 -17.72 2.22 -2.16
N THR A 166 -17.63 0.91 -2.36
CA THR A 166 -18.81 0.10 -2.76
C THR A 166 -19.85 -0.03 -1.66
N LEU A 167 -19.43 0.10 -0.39
CA LEU A 167 -20.31 -0.03 0.77
C LEU A 167 -20.98 1.29 1.14
N LYS A 168 -20.32 2.42 0.87
CA LYS A 168 -20.84 3.74 1.21
C LYS A 168 -20.19 4.86 0.43
N GLU A 169 -21.02 5.69 -0.19
CA GLU A 169 -20.57 6.94 -0.80
C GLU A 169 -20.21 7.99 0.26
N PRO A 170 -19.02 8.61 0.18
CA PRO A 170 -18.61 9.67 1.09
C PRO A 170 -19.28 11.00 0.74
N GLY A 171 -19.91 11.63 1.73
CA GLY A 171 -20.47 12.97 1.58
C GLY A 171 -19.41 14.08 1.38
N PRO A 172 -19.81 15.29 0.97
CA PRO A 172 -18.90 16.37 0.59
C PRO A 172 -17.94 16.80 1.72
N LEU A 173 -18.40 16.77 2.98
CA LEU A 173 -17.56 17.09 4.13
C LEU A 173 -16.37 16.11 4.24
N LEU A 174 -16.63 14.80 4.13
CA LEU A 174 -15.57 13.79 4.22
C LEU A 174 -14.59 13.92 3.05
N ARG A 175 -15.10 14.15 1.84
CA ARG A 175 -14.25 14.39 0.65
C ARG A 175 -13.37 15.62 0.82
N GLY A 176 -13.90 16.70 1.40
CA GLY A 176 -13.12 17.91 1.73
C GLY A 176 -12.04 17.63 2.77
N LEU A 177 -12.35 16.85 3.81
CA LEU A 177 -11.36 16.43 4.83
C LEU A 177 -10.25 15.56 4.22
N VAL A 178 -10.59 14.63 3.32
CA VAL A 178 -9.60 13.82 2.58
C VAL A 178 -8.65 14.72 1.79
N LEU A 179 -9.18 15.68 1.02
CA LEU A 179 -8.36 16.59 0.22
C LEU A 179 -7.37 17.39 1.09
N VAL A 180 -7.84 17.96 2.19
CA VAL A 180 -6.98 18.71 3.13
C VAL A 180 -5.94 17.79 3.78
N SER A 181 -6.37 16.60 4.21
CA SER A 181 -5.49 15.64 4.89
C SER A 181 -4.40 15.12 3.96
N GLN A 182 -4.75 14.75 2.72
CA GLN A 182 -3.77 14.37 1.70
C GLN A 182 -2.83 15.52 1.35
N GLY A 183 -3.34 16.75 1.22
CA GLY A 183 -2.50 17.92 0.99
C GLY A 183 -1.44 18.10 2.08
N ILE A 184 -1.83 18.03 3.35
CA ILE A 184 -0.88 18.16 4.47
C ILE A 184 0.05 16.94 4.55
N PHE A 185 -0.51 15.74 4.48
CA PHE A 185 0.21 14.50 4.71
C PHE A 185 1.20 14.20 3.59
N PHE A 186 0.82 14.34 2.31
CA PHE A 186 1.72 14.14 1.18
C PHE A 186 2.98 15.01 1.29
N TRP A 187 2.81 16.32 1.56
CA TRP A 187 3.94 17.24 1.65
C TRP A 187 4.82 16.98 2.88
N SER A 188 4.19 16.79 4.05
CA SER A 188 4.94 16.56 5.30
C SER A 188 5.64 15.20 5.31
N TYR A 189 4.95 14.12 4.94
CA TYR A 189 5.51 12.78 4.80
C TYR A 189 6.60 12.75 3.72
N GLY A 190 6.36 13.36 2.55
CA GLY A 190 7.33 13.41 1.45
C GLY A 190 8.62 14.12 1.82
N LEU A 191 8.53 15.30 2.46
CA LEU A 191 9.72 15.99 2.96
C LEU A 191 10.47 15.15 4.00
N LEU A 192 9.75 14.51 4.92
CA LEU A 192 10.37 13.66 5.92
C LEU A 192 10.99 12.39 5.33
N TYR A 193 10.41 11.83 4.25
CA TYR A 193 10.96 10.67 3.57
C TYR A 193 12.31 10.98 2.92
N LEU A 194 12.44 12.17 2.35
CA LEU A 194 13.72 12.65 1.77
C LEU A 194 14.81 12.83 2.83
N LEU A 195 14.44 13.21 4.06
CA LEU A 195 15.39 13.48 5.14
C LEU A 195 15.68 12.26 6.02
N ALA A 196 14.68 11.40 6.24
CA ALA A 196 14.70 10.32 7.21
C ALA A 196 13.84 9.13 6.76
N PRO A 197 14.20 8.41 5.69
CA PRO A 197 13.39 7.30 5.15
C PRO A 197 13.19 6.16 6.17
N LYS A 198 14.18 5.89 7.02
CA LYS A 198 14.06 4.89 8.10
C LYS A 198 12.98 5.26 9.13
N PHE A 199 12.87 6.55 9.48
CA PHE A 199 11.80 7.03 10.35
C PHE A 199 10.44 6.79 9.69
N ASN A 200 10.30 7.15 8.41
CA ASN A 200 9.04 7.01 7.70
C ASN A 200 8.59 5.55 7.57
N HIS A 201 9.49 4.63 7.22
CA HIS A 201 9.15 3.21 7.22
C HIS A 201 8.82 2.69 8.63
N ARG A 202 9.51 3.16 9.67
CA ARG A 202 9.14 2.78 11.04
C ARG A 202 7.76 3.33 11.43
N PHE A 203 7.45 4.56 11.02
CA PHE A 203 6.17 5.21 11.23
C PHE A 203 5.03 4.43 10.54
N VAL A 204 5.21 4.04 9.27
CA VAL A 204 4.25 3.19 8.55
C VAL A 204 4.08 1.85 9.26
N GLY A 205 5.16 1.16 9.62
CA GLY A 205 5.02 -0.12 10.34
C GLY A 205 4.21 -0.01 11.63
N TYR A 206 4.33 1.10 12.38
CA TYR A 206 3.46 1.35 13.54
C TYR A 206 2.03 1.74 13.16
N LEU A 207 1.79 2.42 12.04
CA LEU A 207 0.43 2.62 11.53
C LEU A 207 -0.24 1.27 11.26
N GLU A 208 0.49 0.34 10.64
CA GLU A 208 -0.09 -0.95 10.28
C GLU A 208 -0.25 -1.89 11.48
N GLU A 209 0.58 -1.77 12.52
CA GLU A 209 0.25 -2.37 13.82
C GLU A 209 -1.13 -1.89 14.33
N GLU A 210 -1.42 -0.60 14.19
CA GLU A 210 -2.71 -0.02 14.58
C GLU A 210 -3.85 -0.41 13.62
N ALA A 211 -3.57 -0.65 12.34
CA ALA A 211 -4.52 -1.16 11.35
C ALA A 211 -4.89 -2.62 11.66
N VAL A 212 -3.91 -3.52 11.87
CA VAL A 212 -4.13 -4.92 12.28
C VAL A 212 -4.97 -4.99 13.57
N LYS A 213 -4.68 -4.15 14.57
CA LYS A 213 -5.51 -4.02 15.79
C LYS A 213 -6.94 -3.61 15.45
N THR A 214 -7.13 -2.66 14.54
CA THR A 214 -8.44 -2.14 14.15
C THR A 214 -9.27 -3.21 13.45
N TYR A 215 -8.71 -3.89 12.45
CA TYR A 215 -9.41 -4.95 11.73
C TYR A 215 -9.65 -6.20 12.58
N THR A 216 -8.74 -6.54 13.51
CA THR A 216 -9.01 -7.61 14.49
C THR A 216 -10.22 -7.29 15.37
N ASN A 217 -10.35 -6.03 15.81
CA ASN A 217 -11.52 -5.60 16.59
C ASN A 217 -12.80 -5.58 15.73
N LEU A 218 -12.71 -5.20 14.46
CA LEU A 218 -13.83 -5.25 13.52
C LEU A 218 -14.31 -6.71 13.34
N LEU A 219 -13.42 -7.64 13.03
CA LEU A 219 -13.76 -9.06 12.87
C LEU A 219 -14.43 -9.62 14.13
N LYS A 220 -13.89 -9.30 15.30
CA LYS A 220 -14.53 -9.67 16.58
C LYS A 220 -15.94 -9.07 16.72
N CYS A 221 -16.15 -7.81 16.33
CA CYS A 221 -17.49 -7.20 16.36
C CYS A 221 -18.46 -7.89 15.40
N ILE A 222 -18.00 -8.35 14.23
CA ILE A 222 -18.79 -9.11 13.27
C ILE A 222 -19.17 -10.46 13.88
N ASP A 223 -18.19 -11.20 14.43
CA ASP A 223 -18.37 -12.53 15.01
C ASP A 223 -19.30 -12.52 16.24
N GLU A 224 -19.30 -11.42 17.00
CA GLU A 224 -20.23 -11.19 18.11
C GLU A 224 -21.63 -10.70 17.66
N GLY A 225 -21.87 -10.56 16.35
CA GLY A 225 -23.15 -10.13 15.80
C GLY A 225 -23.48 -8.65 16.03
N LYS A 226 -22.48 -7.81 16.33
CA LYS A 226 -22.67 -6.36 16.57
C LYS A 226 -22.85 -5.56 15.28
N VAL A 227 -22.37 -6.10 14.16
CA VAL A 227 -22.48 -5.53 12.82
C VAL A 227 -22.95 -6.61 11.84
N PRO A 228 -24.20 -7.10 11.98
CA PRO A 228 -24.70 -8.25 11.23
C PRO A 228 -24.71 -8.05 9.71
N GLU A 229 -24.74 -6.80 9.24
CA GLU A 229 -24.69 -6.45 7.82
C GLU A 229 -23.46 -7.04 7.12
N PHE A 230 -22.32 -7.13 7.82
CA PHE A 230 -21.06 -7.64 7.27
C PHE A 230 -20.98 -9.18 7.19
N THR A 231 -21.94 -9.89 7.77
CA THR A 231 -22.07 -11.35 7.62
C THR A 231 -23.20 -11.71 6.67
N SER A 232 -24.24 -10.88 6.58
CA SER A 232 -25.42 -11.17 5.75
C SER A 232 -25.26 -10.79 4.28
N GLU A 233 -24.39 -9.82 3.96
CA GLU A 233 -24.20 -9.34 2.60
C GLU A 233 -23.01 -10.04 1.92
N PRO A 234 -23.15 -10.42 0.63
CA PRO A 234 -22.06 -10.99 -0.13
C PRO A 234 -20.95 -9.96 -0.34
N ALA A 235 -19.71 -10.44 -0.44
CA ALA A 235 -18.56 -9.61 -0.76
C ALA A 235 -18.75 -8.90 -2.13
N PRO A 236 -18.46 -7.59 -2.22
CA PRO A 236 -18.51 -6.86 -3.48
C PRO A 236 -17.64 -7.53 -4.56
N PHE A 237 -18.08 -7.49 -5.82
CA PHE A 237 -17.35 -8.10 -6.93
C PHE A 237 -15.89 -7.64 -7.00
N ILE A 238 -15.61 -6.35 -6.81
CA ILE A 238 -14.25 -5.82 -6.79
C ILE A 238 -13.34 -6.49 -5.73
N ALA A 239 -13.89 -6.84 -4.56
CA ALA A 239 -13.13 -7.53 -3.51
C ALA A 239 -12.92 -9.00 -3.85
N ARG A 240 -13.96 -9.66 -4.39
CA ARG A 240 -13.86 -11.08 -4.79
C ARG A 240 -12.89 -11.28 -5.95
N ASP A 241 -12.91 -10.39 -6.94
CA ASP A 241 -11.97 -10.43 -8.06
C ASP A 241 -10.53 -10.10 -7.63
N TYR A 242 -10.35 -9.14 -6.71
CA TYR A 242 -9.02 -8.78 -6.20
C TYR A 242 -8.40 -9.91 -5.37
N TYR A 243 -9.12 -10.43 -4.38
CA TYR A 243 -8.60 -11.48 -3.48
C TYR A 243 -8.85 -12.92 -3.97
N GLU A 244 -9.36 -13.10 -5.19
CA GLU A 244 -9.76 -14.39 -5.76
C GLU A 244 -10.71 -15.21 -4.83
N LEU A 245 -11.65 -14.51 -4.18
CA LEU A 245 -12.59 -15.14 -3.24
C LEU A 245 -13.73 -15.87 -3.96
N SER A 246 -14.29 -16.87 -3.29
CA SER A 246 -15.46 -17.59 -3.78
C SER A 246 -16.71 -16.70 -3.87
N ASP A 247 -17.70 -17.15 -4.66
CA ASP A 247 -18.93 -16.38 -4.87
C ASP A 247 -19.76 -16.19 -3.59
N ASP A 248 -19.63 -17.11 -2.64
CA ASP A 248 -20.28 -17.11 -1.33
C ASP A 248 -19.50 -16.39 -0.23
N ALA A 249 -18.34 -15.79 -0.56
CA ALA A 249 -17.55 -15.02 0.38
C ALA A 249 -18.33 -13.81 0.92
N THR A 250 -18.11 -13.51 2.20
CA THR A 250 -18.77 -12.42 2.94
C THR A 250 -17.85 -11.23 3.12
N LEU A 251 -18.39 -10.09 3.58
CA LEU A 251 -17.56 -8.96 3.97
C LEU A 251 -16.62 -9.28 5.14
N ARG A 252 -16.98 -10.23 6.01
CA ARG A 252 -16.06 -10.74 7.05
C ARG A 252 -14.78 -11.29 6.41
N ASP A 253 -14.91 -12.11 5.37
CA ASP A 253 -13.76 -12.73 4.68
C ASP A 253 -12.90 -11.66 4.02
N VAL A 254 -13.53 -10.66 3.39
CA VAL A 254 -12.82 -9.50 2.83
C VAL A 254 -12.04 -8.74 3.91
N PHE A 255 -12.65 -8.46 5.07
CA PHE A 255 -11.94 -7.77 6.16
C PHE A 255 -10.83 -8.63 6.79
N ALA A 256 -10.92 -9.96 6.70
CA ALA A 256 -9.84 -10.86 7.09
C ALA A 256 -8.66 -10.76 6.12
N CYS A 257 -8.92 -10.69 4.81
CA CYS A 257 -7.88 -10.44 3.79
C CYS A 257 -7.22 -9.07 3.97
N ILE A 258 -8.02 -8.00 4.15
CA ILE A 258 -7.48 -6.66 4.42
C ILE A 258 -6.57 -6.69 5.66
N ARG A 259 -7.00 -7.32 6.76
CA ARG A 259 -6.16 -7.48 7.96
C ARG A 259 -4.83 -8.18 7.65
N ALA A 260 -4.84 -9.16 6.74
CA ALA A 260 -3.64 -9.88 6.34
C ALA A 260 -2.70 -8.97 5.53
N ASP A 261 -3.22 -8.17 4.61
CA ASP A 261 -2.47 -7.14 3.89
C ASP A 261 -1.81 -6.16 4.87
N GLU A 262 -2.57 -5.64 5.85
CA GLU A 262 -2.01 -4.74 6.87
C GLU A 262 -0.87 -5.40 7.66
N SER A 263 -1.00 -6.69 7.95
CA SER A 263 0.05 -7.43 8.65
C SER A 263 1.30 -7.63 7.80
N HIS A 264 1.12 -7.79 6.49
CA HIS A 264 2.21 -7.84 5.52
C HIS A 264 2.89 -6.47 5.43
N HIS A 265 2.14 -5.38 5.23
CA HIS A 265 2.66 -4.01 5.18
C HIS A 265 3.42 -3.64 6.46
N ARG A 266 2.92 -4.03 7.63
CA ARG A 266 3.61 -3.90 8.93
C ARG A 266 4.99 -4.53 8.88
N ASP A 267 5.06 -5.79 8.47
CA ASP A 267 6.29 -6.59 8.50
C ASP A 267 7.29 -6.10 7.46
N VAL A 268 6.83 -5.72 6.26
CA VAL A 268 7.63 -5.08 5.21
C VAL A 268 8.24 -3.78 5.72
N ASN A 269 7.43 -2.87 6.25
CA ASN A 269 7.90 -1.54 6.65
C ASN A 269 8.82 -1.60 7.88
N HIS A 270 8.54 -2.45 8.86
CA HIS A 270 9.46 -2.67 9.97
C HIS A 270 10.79 -3.32 9.54
N THR A 271 10.74 -4.22 8.57
CA THR A 271 11.94 -4.81 7.97
C THR A 271 12.75 -3.75 7.22
N PHE A 272 12.08 -2.91 6.43
CA PHE A 272 12.74 -1.86 5.65
C PHE A 272 13.37 -0.78 6.54
N ALA A 273 12.67 -0.36 7.59
CA ALA A 273 13.23 0.55 8.59
C ALA A 273 14.51 0.02 9.26
N SER A 274 14.63 -1.31 9.33
CA SER A 274 15.77 -2.03 9.93
C SER A 274 16.87 -2.39 8.92
N ALA A 275 16.67 -2.10 7.63
CA ALA A 275 17.64 -2.41 6.58
C ALA A 275 18.87 -1.50 6.65
N ASP A 276 20.04 -2.08 6.36
CA ASP A 276 21.32 -1.36 6.31
C ASP A 276 21.67 -1.09 4.84
N GLU A 277 21.77 0.19 4.45
CA GLU A 277 22.03 0.61 3.06
C GLU A 277 23.38 0.14 2.49
N ASN A 278 24.32 -0.25 3.36
CA ASN A 278 25.70 -0.61 2.99
C ASN A 278 25.99 -2.12 3.03
N GLY A 279 24.98 -3.00 3.13
CA GLY A 279 25.18 -4.44 3.26
C GLY A 279 24.21 -5.31 2.44
N SER A 280 24.35 -6.64 2.55
CA SER A 280 23.44 -7.62 1.93
C SER A 280 21.97 -7.47 2.35
N LYS A 281 21.72 -6.77 3.46
CA LYS A 281 20.40 -6.44 4.01
C LYS A 281 19.62 -5.37 3.22
N TYR A 282 20.22 -4.74 2.21
CA TYR A 282 19.51 -3.76 1.38
C TYR A 282 18.67 -4.42 0.28
N ARG A 283 18.86 -5.71 -0.02
CA ARG A 283 17.99 -6.41 -0.96
C ARG A 283 16.61 -6.63 -0.34
N ASN A 284 15.55 -6.33 -1.09
CA ASN A 284 14.19 -6.63 -0.65
C ASN A 284 14.05 -8.16 -0.45
N PRO A 285 13.76 -8.64 0.78
CA PRO A 285 13.58 -10.06 1.04
C PRO A 285 12.19 -10.56 0.64
N PHE A 286 11.24 -9.66 0.37
CA PHE A 286 9.86 -9.98 -0.01
C PHE A 286 9.78 -10.13 -1.53
N PRO A 287 9.46 -11.33 -2.05
CA PRO A 287 9.20 -11.50 -3.47
C PRO A 287 7.85 -10.87 -3.87
N PRO A 288 7.62 -10.56 -5.15
CA PRO A 288 6.31 -10.11 -5.63
C PRO A 288 5.19 -11.08 -5.26
N GLY A 289 4.08 -10.56 -4.73
CA GLY A 289 2.88 -11.34 -4.37
C GLY A 289 3.05 -12.30 -3.18
N HIS A 290 3.87 -11.93 -2.19
CA HIS A 290 4.10 -12.69 -0.94
C HIS A 290 3.51 -11.94 0.24
#